data_AF-A0A2D7F3M1-F1
#
_entry.id   AF-A0A2D7F3M1-F1
#
_cell.length_a   1.000
_cell.length_b   1.000
_cell.length_c   1.000
_cell.angle_alpha   90.00
_cell.angle_beta   90.00
_cell.angle_gamma   90.00
#
_symmetry.space_group_name_H-M   'P 1'
#
loop_
_entity.id
_entity.type
_entity.pdbx_description
1 polymer ?
#
loop_
_entity_poly.entity_id
_entity_poly.type
_entity_poly.pdbx_seq_one_letter_code
_entity_poly.pdbx_strand_id
1 'polypeptide(L)'
;MQTKAKQHGLTSIEFFLSIIALFLLLIITYPILLEYSEQSHRSKIKENLNQIRNYSDQYFKEHEANSVSLFEFIGPRKEISELEIIADEEYPEIIYRGKEIIAYSEKYGPVTVH
;
A
#
# COMPACT_ATOMS: atom_id res chain seq x y z
N MET A 1 -37.75 -16.45 -39.66
CA MET A 1 -38.59 -15.89 -38.57
C MET A 1 -37.71 -14.96 -37.76
N GLN A 2 -37.75 -13.65 -38.02
CA GLN A 2 -36.90 -12.67 -37.32
C GLN A 2 -37.62 -12.16 -36.08
N THR A 3 -37.07 -12.45 -34.90
CA THR A 3 -37.54 -11.90 -33.63
C THR A 3 -37.12 -10.43 -33.56
N LYS A 4 -38.05 -9.51 -33.82
CA LYS A 4 -37.81 -8.08 -33.56
C LYS A 4 -37.55 -7.91 -32.06
N ALA A 5 -36.32 -7.55 -31.70
CA ALA A 5 -36.03 -7.03 -30.36
C ALA A 5 -36.86 -5.78 -30.14
N LYS A 6 -37.77 -5.82 -29.16
CA LYS A 6 -38.62 -4.68 -28.78
C LYS A 6 -37.73 -3.66 -28.07
N GLN A 7 -37.23 -2.67 -28.79
CA GLN A 7 -36.50 -1.55 -28.19
C GLN A 7 -37.49 -0.71 -27.37
N HIS A 8 -37.50 -0.92 -26.05
CA HIS A 8 -38.13 0.02 -25.12
C HIS A 8 -37.27 1.28 -25.08
N GLY A 9 -37.82 2.41 -25.52
CA GLY A 9 -37.16 3.72 -25.39
C GLY A 9 -37.07 4.10 -23.92
N LEU A 10 -35.91 4.60 -23.49
CA LEU A 10 -35.68 5.06 -22.12
C LEU A 10 -36.67 6.18 -21.79
N THR A 11 -37.53 5.96 -20.80
CA THR A 11 -38.44 7.00 -20.34
C THR A 11 -37.66 8.04 -19.54
N SER A 12 -38.11 9.31 -19.54
CA SER A 12 -37.41 10.37 -18.80
C SER A 12 -37.27 10.03 -17.31
N ILE A 13 -38.26 9.35 -16.71
CA ILE A 13 -38.21 8.93 -15.31
C ILE A 13 -37.13 7.88 -15.04
N GLU A 14 -36.95 6.90 -15.93
CA GLU A 14 -35.88 5.90 -15.81
C GLU A 14 -34.49 6.55 -15.91
N PHE A 15 -34.35 7.57 -16.76
CA PHE A 15 -33.11 8.36 -16.85
C PHE A 15 -32.81 9.09 -15.54
N PHE A 16 -33.81 9.78 -14.96
CA PHE A 16 -33.64 10.45 -13.68
C PHE A 16 -33.32 9.49 -12.53
N LEU A 17 -34.02 8.35 -12.46
CA LEU A 17 -33.76 7.32 -11.44
C LEU A 17 -32.36 6.72 -11.58
N SER A 18 -31.90 6.49 -12.81
CA SER A 18 -30.54 5.97 -13.07
C SER A 18 -29.46 6.94 -12.60
N ILE A 19 -29.66 8.24 -12.83
CA ILE A 19 -28.74 9.29 -12.36
C ILE A 19 -28.70 9.33 -10.84
N ILE A 20 -29.86 9.30 -10.18
CA ILE A 20 -29.94 9.29 -8.71
C ILE A 20 -29.22 8.07 -8.14
N ALA A 21 -29.46 6.88 -8.71
CA ALA A 21 -28.79 5.66 -8.29
C ALA A 21 -27.26 5.76 -8.46
N LEU A 22 -26.78 6.35 -9.56
CA LEU A 22 -25.35 6.56 -9.80
C LEU A 22 -24.72 7.48 -8.75
N PHE A 23 -25.36 8.60 -8.42
CA PHE A 23 -24.87 9.51 -7.39
C PHE A 23 -24.86 8.87 -6.00
N LEU A 24 -25.91 8.14 -5.65
CA LEU A 24 -25.96 7.40 -4.38
C LEU A 24 -24.85 6.36 -4.31
N LEU A 25 -24.58 5.63 -5.40
CA LEU A 25 -23.48 4.68 -5.46
C LEU A 25 -22.13 5.38 -5.26
N LEU A 26 -21.89 6.50 -5.95
CA LEU A 26 -20.64 7.26 -5.83
C LEU A 26 -20.40 7.76 -4.40
N ILE A 27 -21.43 8.25 -3.72
CA ILE A 27 -21.33 8.72 -2.33
C ILE A 27 -20.88 7.60 -1.40
N ILE A 28 -21.36 6.37 -1.62
CA ILE A 28 -21.02 5.22 -0.79
C ILE A 28 -19.64 4.65 -1.16
N THR A 29 -19.32 4.54 -2.44
CA THR A 29 -18.08 3.88 -2.88
C THR A 29 -16.85 4.74 -2.69
N TYR A 30 -16.95 6.06 -2.83
CA TYR A 30 -15.81 6.97 -2.70
C TYR A 30 -15.05 6.84 -1.36
N PRO A 31 -15.68 6.94 -0.17
CA PRO A 31 -14.96 6.83 1.10
C PRO A 31 -14.32 5.44 1.30
N ILE A 32 -14.99 4.38 0.84
CA ILE A 32 -14.47 3.00 0.93
C ILE A 32 -13.20 2.84 0.10
N LEU A 33 -13.18 3.42 -1.11
CA LEU A 33 -12.01 3.37 -1.98
C LEU A 33 -10.83 4.13 -1.38
N LEU A 34 -11.08 5.26 -0.71
CA LEU A 34 -10.04 5.99 0.01
C LEU A 34 -9.45 5.12 1.13
N GLU A 35 -10.28 4.57 2.01
CA GLU A 35 -9.82 3.72 3.12
C GLU A 35 -9.04 2.49 2.62
N TYR A 36 -9.52 1.84 1.57
CA TYR A 36 -8.84 0.70 0.95
C TYR A 36 -7.44 1.07 0.43
N SER A 37 -7.31 2.24 -0.22
CA SER A 37 -6.01 2.72 -0.71
C SER A 37 -5.04 2.98 0.45
N GLU A 38 -5.52 3.55 1.55
CA GLU A 38 -4.69 3.82 2.73
C GLU A 38 -4.21 2.55 3.41
N GLN A 39 -5.09 1.56 3.56
CA GLN A 39 -4.72 0.25 4.07
C GLN A 39 -3.71 -0.46 3.15
N SER A 40 -3.92 -0.38 1.83
CA SER A 40 -2.99 -0.95 0.85
C SER A 40 -1.61 -0.30 0.95
N HIS A 41 -1.54 1.03 1.06
CA HIS A 41 -0.27 1.74 1.21
C HIS A 41 0.44 1.36 2.52
N ARG A 42 -0.27 1.36 3.65
CA ARG A 42 0.30 0.91 4.93
C ARG A 42 0.80 -0.53 4.86
N SER A 43 0.07 -1.41 4.17
CA SER A 43 0.45 -2.81 3.97
C SER A 43 1.75 -2.93 3.19
N LYS A 44 1.93 -2.13 2.14
CA LYS A 44 3.16 -2.13 1.34
C LYS A 44 4.36 -1.53 2.11
N ILE A 45 4.17 -0.44 2.87
CA ILE A 45 5.22 0.11 3.76
C ILE A 45 5.64 -0.96 4.78
N LYS A 46 4.67 -1.68 5.35
CA LYS A 46 4.96 -2.79 6.26
C LYS A 46 5.71 -3.93 5.59
N GLU A 47 5.39 -4.24 4.33
CA GLU A 47 6.11 -5.24 3.56
C GLU A 47 7.56 -4.84 3.31
N ASN A 48 7.82 -3.59 2.95
CA ASN A 48 9.17 -3.05 2.84
C ASN A 48 9.94 -3.20 4.18
N LEU A 49 9.31 -2.83 5.30
CA LEU A 49 9.90 -3.01 6.63
C LEU A 49 10.16 -4.48 6.96
N ASN A 50 9.26 -5.41 6.59
CA ASN A 50 9.47 -6.84 6.78
C ASN A 50 10.67 -7.34 5.96
N GLN A 51 10.83 -6.87 4.72
CA GLN A 51 11.99 -7.23 3.90
C GLN A 51 13.28 -6.76 4.55
N ILE A 52 13.34 -5.50 4.98
CA ILE A 52 14.49 -4.95 5.71
C ILE A 52 14.78 -5.78 6.96
N ARG A 53 13.77 -6.13 7.76
CA ARG A 53 13.91 -6.98 8.95
C ARG A 53 14.50 -8.33 8.61
N ASN A 54 13.98 -9.01 7.59
CA ASN A 54 14.42 -10.34 7.21
C ASN A 54 15.91 -10.36 6.82
N TYR A 55 16.35 -9.40 6.01
CA TYR A 55 17.76 -9.27 5.63
C TYR A 55 18.64 -8.83 6.80
N SER A 56 18.16 -7.93 7.65
CA SER A 56 18.87 -7.50 8.87
C SER A 56 19.10 -8.67 9.82
N ASP A 57 18.07 -9.48 10.07
CA ASP A 57 18.15 -10.65 10.95
C ASP A 57 19.08 -11.72 10.40
N GLN A 58 19.10 -11.91 9.08
CA GLN A 58 20.08 -12.78 8.43
C GLN A 58 21.50 -12.24 8.62
N TYR A 59 21.73 -10.95 8.35
CA TYR A 59 23.03 -10.30 8.53
C TYR A 59 23.54 -10.45 9.96
N PHE A 60 22.67 -10.26 10.96
CA PHE A 60 22.99 -10.42 12.37
C PHE A 60 23.37 -11.86 12.73
N LYS A 61 22.75 -12.87 12.11
CA LYS A 61 23.13 -14.27 12.32
C LYS A 61 24.50 -14.59 11.73
N GLU A 62 24.84 -14.00 10.60
CA GLU A 62 26.08 -14.27 9.86
C GLU A 62 27.31 -13.53 10.43
N HIS A 63 27.12 -12.28 10.86
CA HIS A 63 28.24 -11.38 11.20
C HIS A 63 28.36 -11.09 12.71
N GLU A 64 27.52 -11.70 13.55
CA GLU A 64 27.41 -11.43 14.99
C GLU A 64 27.26 -9.92 15.34
N ALA A 65 26.79 -9.12 14.38
CA ALA A 65 26.65 -7.67 14.52
C ALA A 65 25.39 -7.27 15.29
N ASN A 66 25.42 -6.12 15.98
CA ASN A 66 24.28 -5.59 16.71
C ASN A 66 23.54 -4.46 15.97
N SER A 67 24.13 -3.95 14.89
CA SER A 67 23.54 -2.94 14.02
C SER A 67 24.02 -3.11 12.60
N VAL A 68 23.20 -2.70 11.63
CA VAL A 68 23.52 -2.71 10.21
C VAL A 68 22.92 -1.47 9.55
N SER A 69 23.61 -0.93 8.56
CA SER A 69 23.06 0.19 7.78
C SER A 69 22.09 -0.33 6.75
N LEU A 70 20.98 0.38 6.54
CA LEU A 70 20.01 0.09 5.48
C LEU A 70 20.66 0.06 4.08
N PHE A 71 21.68 0.90 3.87
CA PHE A 71 22.45 0.95 2.62
C PHE A 71 23.24 -0.33 2.34
N GLU A 72 23.39 -1.23 3.31
CA GLU A 72 23.95 -2.55 3.05
C GLU A 72 22.99 -3.45 2.27
N PHE A 73 21.68 -3.20 2.34
CA PHE A 73 20.67 -4.02 1.68
C PHE A 73 20.07 -3.37 0.43
N ILE A 74 20.14 -2.05 0.30
CA ILE A 74 19.50 -1.32 -0.81
C ILE A 74 20.52 -0.93 -1.87
N GLY A 75 20.23 -1.26 -3.13
CA GLY A 75 20.93 -0.73 -4.29
C GLY A 75 20.94 -1.67 -5.51
N PRO A 76 21.52 -1.24 -6.64
CA PRO A 76 21.38 -1.91 -7.95
C PRO A 76 21.91 -3.35 -8.02
N ARG A 77 22.65 -3.79 -7.00
CA ARG A 77 23.27 -5.13 -6.88
C ARG A 77 23.17 -5.70 -5.47
N LYS A 78 22.28 -5.14 -4.65
CA LYS A 78 22.04 -5.59 -3.27
C LYS A 78 20.77 -6.43 -3.24
N GLU A 79 20.48 -6.98 -2.07
CA GLU A 79 19.34 -7.86 -1.79
C GLU A 79 18.01 -7.19 -2.12
N ILE A 80 17.89 -5.90 -1.80
CA ILE A 80 16.77 -5.04 -2.15
C ILE A 80 17.25 -4.12 -3.28
N SER A 81 16.74 -4.31 -4.49
CA SER A 81 17.16 -3.46 -5.63
C SER A 81 16.75 -2.00 -5.44
N GLU A 82 15.54 -1.78 -4.93
CA GLU A 82 14.96 -0.48 -4.61
C GLU A 82 13.78 -0.68 -3.66
N LEU A 83 13.54 0.24 -2.73
CA LEU A 83 12.31 0.27 -1.94
C LEU A 83 11.25 1.08 -2.67
N GLU A 84 10.04 0.52 -2.81
CA GLU A 84 8.91 1.27 -3.34
C GLU A 84 8.49 2.34 -2.31
N ILE A 85 8.72 3.62 -2.61
CA ILE A 85 8.23 4.76 -1.80
C ILE A 85 6.80 5.09 -2.22
N ILE A 86 5.87 5.11 -1.27
CA ILE A 86 4.42 5.12 -1.57
C ILE A 86 3.72 6.37 -1.07
N ALA A 87 4.14 6.88 0.09
CA ALA A 87 3.55 8.03 0.74
C ALA A 87 4.62 8.86 1.44
N ASP A 88 5.68 9.15 0.69
CA ASP A 88 6.83 9.94 1.12
C ASP A 88 7.38 9.48 2.46
N GLU A 89 7.42 8.16 2.66
CA GLU A 89 7.88 7.58 3.91
C GLU A 89 9.40 7.48 4.00
N GLU A 90 9.92 7.72 5.21
CA GLU A 90 11.34 7.62 5.54
C GLU A 90 11.60 6.34 6.34
N TYR A 91 12.59 5.57 5.89
CA TYR A 91 13.05 4.35 6.55
C TYR A 91 14.30 4.64 7.41
N PRO A 92 14.55 3.87 8.48
CA PRO A 92 15.68 4.14 9.36
C PRO A 92 16.99 3.75 8.68
N GLU A 93 17.98 4.65 8.72
CA GLU A 93 19.31 4.40 8.13
C GLU A 93 20.09 3.30 8.85
N ILE A 94 19.84 3.10 10.15
CA ILE A 94 20.51 2.12 10.99
C ILE A 94 19.45 1.22 11.65
N ILE A 95 19.56 -0.08 11.40
CA ILE A 95 18.73 -1.10 12.03
C ILE A 95 19.51 -1.72 13.19
N TYR A 96 18.84 -1.90 14.33
CA TYR A 96 19.41 -2.55 15.51
C TYR A 96 18.79 -3.94 15.73
N ARG A 97 19.61 -4.89 16.17
CA ARG A 97 19.17 -6.24 16.52
C ARG A 97 18.14 -6.19 17.67
N GLY A 98 17.00 -6.84 17.48
CA GLY A 98 15.96 -6.99 18.51
C GLY A 98 15.23 -5.70 18.90
N LYS A 99 15.41 -4.60 18.14
CA LYS A 99 14.63 -3.37 18.28
C LYS A 99 13.70 -3.21 17.10
N GLU A 100 12.50 -2.71 17.34
CA GLU A 100 11.51 -2.38 16.31
C GLU A 100 12.08 -1.48 15.20
N ILE A 101 11.72 -1.77 13.95
CA ILE A 101 12.00 -0.91 12.79
C ILE A 101 10.78 -0.03 12.56
N ILE A 102 11.00 1.27 12.41
CA ILE A 102 9.94 2.28 12.27
C ILE A 102 10.19 3.05 10.98
N ALA A 103 9.20 3.05 10.08
CA ALA A 103 9.12 4.01 8.99
C ALA A 103 8.16 5.14 9.36
N TYR A 104 8.48 6.37 8.96
CA TYR A 104 7.62 7.54 9.19
C TYR A 104 7.08 8.06 7.87
N SER A 105 5.76 8.17 7.75
CA SER A 105 5.09 8.85 6.63
C SER A 105 4.35 10.07 7.17
N GLU A 106 4.40 11.21 6.49
CA GLU A 106 3.59 12.37 6.86
C GLU A 106 2.08 12.05 6.86
N LYS A 107 1.65 11.23 5.89
CA LYS A 107 0.24 10.88 5.71
C LYS A 107 -0.24 9.82 6.71
N TYR A 108 0.61 8.85 7.04
CA TYR A 108 0.21 7.67 7.81
C TYR A 108 0.78 7.61 9.23
N GLY A 109 1.69 8.51 9.59
CA GLY A 109 2.42 8.46 10.85
C GLY A 109 3.40 7.28 10.91
N PRO A 110 3.78 6.83 12.12
CA PRO A 110 4.70 5.72 12.27
C PRO A 110 4.06 4.39 11.85
N VAL A 111 4.77 3.64 11.02
CA VAL A 111 4.48 2.24 10.68
C VAL A 111 5.63 1.39 11.18
N THR A 112 5.33 0.31 11.89
CA THR A 112 6.36 -0.43 12.62
C THR A 112 6.31 -1.94 12.41
N VAL A 113 7.47 -2.57 12.56
CA VAL A 113 7.66 -4.01 12.50
C VAL A 113 8.66 -4.45 13.57
N HIS A 114 8.35 -5.56 14.26
CA HIS A 114 9.19 -6.14 15.29
C HIS A 114 10.31 -7.00 14.71
#